data_AF-A0A401G8X7-F1
#
_entry.id   AF-A0A401G8X7-F1
#
_cell.length_a   1.000
_cell.length_b   1.000
_cell.length_c   1.000
_cell.angle_alpha   90.00
_cell.angle_beta   90.00
_cell.angle_gamma   90.00
#
_symmetry.space_group_name_H-M   'P 1'
#
loop_
_entity.id
_entity.type
_entity.pdbx_description
1 polymer ?
#
loop_
_entity_poly.entity_id
_entity_poly.type
_entity_poly.pdbx_seq_one_letter_code
_entity_poly.pdbx_strand_id
1 'polypeptide(L)'
;MLFRNSVKTNDENFAGVWAAQDSMNVIWHGQIMVIDELAKQNIVVPLNLHEDSGKGFPPPDKNIHTWFIGGHSHLPSQCDVCFMAFLRSLFEALNELVRNLMGTMLTKIESQAPNTVLEFKSAENFVNQFCVYMTAGQTFHEQGKPCIHFYDYVVGGANKHFDLLAAKSQTEESVGTTAVIEKAKELLDLVSPSLDNTLRAQLILSFDEAHTLMRTVHTEKLEWSVYTSLRRALRSIRSLPIWSLFLSMTGSIPQFTPAYHADPSNCITTGMLIVIPPFCELQFDIFALEDKFRGDGSWTLEKVTSMEYRVTLGCPLWASHYREGSNADRCNIIEFAAEKLLCRELVSGIILKDHHDKWLAVLSQRLALEIDPLGTIGTMKKSLETSQVMQVEKHMHLCLAVDAGLETMITTAASEPLHTDAAALLIQCTTISSASVLMHILEMPAFGGSTRGHKHLAIGMTEYMEVLFTAGVYNSMVRHALPSQVQCSTQNKMFEETFKNAHIYVTHFIKVRDFKVLDQKYLLRYIVRGAAIICRDN
;
A
#
# COMPACT_ATOMS: atom_id res chain seq x y z
N MET A 1 -12.93 -11.20 -4.63
CA MET A 1 -14.10 -10.36 -4.98
C MET A 1 -13.71 -8.99 -5.55
N LEU A 2 -12.50 -8.49 -5.23
CA LEU A 2 -11.93 -7.21 -5.69
C LEU A 2 -12.03 -6.96 -7.21
N PHE A 3 -11.71 -7.95 -8.05
CA PHE A 3 -11.56 -7.78 -9.51
C PHE A 3 -12.85 -7.86 -10.35
N ARG A 4 -14.05 -7.70 -9.76
CA ARG A 4 -15.31 -8.05 -10.46
C ARG A 4 -16.08 -6.91 -11.14
N ASN A 5 -15.78 -5.63 -10.84
CA ASN A 5 -16.68 -4.51 -11.16
C ASN A 5 -16.09 -3.27 -11.88
N SER A 6 -14.79 -3.23 -12.18
CA SER A 6 -14.16 -2.25 -13.08
C SER A 6 -13.20 -3.03 -13.98
N VAL A 7 -13.41 -3.15 -15.29
CA VAL A 7 -13.62 -2.07 -16.27
C VAL A 7 -14.82 -2.36 -17.20
N LYS A 8 -15.66 -1.34 -17.45
CA LYS A 8 -16.66 -1.30 -18.53
C LYS A 8 -16.40 -0.11 -19.46
N THR A 9 -15.24 -0.10 -20.11
CA THR A 9 -14.93 0.84 -21.20
C THR A 9 -14.32 0.06 -22.35
N ASN A 10 -14.81 0.30 -23.58
CA ASN A 10 -14.40 -0.39 -24.80
C ASN A 10 -13.16 0.28 -25.45
N ASP A 11 -12.35 1.01 -24.68
CA ASP A 11 -11.31 1.87 -25.22
C ASP A 11 -9.98 1.12 -25.39
N GLU A 12 -9.60 0.85 -26.64
CA GLU A 12 -8.41 0.08 -27.04
C GLU A 12 -7.05 0.77 -26.72
N ASN A 13 -7.07 1.90 -26.01
CA ASN A 13 -5.95 2.82 -25.81
C ASN A 13 -5.29 2.75 -24.43
N PHE A 14 -5.64 1.79 -23.57
CA PHE A 14 -4.94 1.63 -22.28
C PHE A 14 -3.53 1.10 -22.47
N ALA A 15 -2.56 1.68 -21.75
CA ALA A 15 -1.29 1.01 -21.52
C ALA A 15 -1.53 -0.15 -20.55
N GLY A 16 -1.35 -1.41 -21.00
CA GLY A 16 -1.50 -2.64 -20.21
C GLY A 16 -0.43 -2.85 -19.12
N VAL A 17 -0.09 -1.79 -18.38
CA VAL A 17 0.94 -1.71 -17.37
C VAL A 17 0.24 -1.32 -16.06
N TRP A 18 0.15 -2.27 -15.12
CA TRP A 18 -0.54 -2.07 -13.85
C TRP A 18 0.47 -1.73 -12.76
N ALA A 19 0.54 -0.46 -12.38
CA ALA A 19 1.13 -0.08 -11.10
C ALA A 19 0.03 -0.23 -10.03
N ALA A 20 0.13 -1.24 -9.16
CA ALA A 20 -0.71 -1.30 -7.98
C ALA A 20 -0.13 -0.34 -6.94
N GLN A 21 -0.60 0.90 -7.00
CA GLN A 21 -0.08 2.01 -6.21
C GLN A 21 -0.96 2.30 -5.00
N ASP A 22 -1.31 1.26 -4.26
CA ASP A 22 -1.89 1.40 -2.94
C ASP A 22 -0.76 1.78 -1.94
N SER A 23 -1.08 2.57 -0.90
CA SER A 23 -0.09 3.39 -0.15
C SER A 23 1.08 2.63 0.52
N MET A 24 2.31 3.10 0.25
CA MET A 24 3.60 2.43 0.53
C MET A 24 3.84 1.94 1.97
N ASN A 25 3.17 2.47 3.00
CA ASN A 25 3.38 2.03 4.39
C ASN A 25 2.23 1.18 4.98
N VAL A 26 1.01 1.29 4.43
CA VAL A 26 -0.16 0.55 4.94
C VAL A 26 -0.11 -0.94 4.56
N ILE A 27 0.77 -1.28 3.61
CA ILE A 27 0.72 -2.52 2.82
C ILE A 27 2.03 -3.31 2.92
N TRP A 28 2.74 -3.16 4.03
CA TRP A 28 3.86 -4.02 4.44
C TRP A 28 3.50 -5.52 4.48
N HIS A 29 2.21 -5.89 4.44
CA HIS A 29 1.74 -7.28 4.35
C HIS A 29 0.79 -7.54 3.17
N GLY A 30 0.11 -6.50 2.65
CA GLY A 30 -0.93 -6.69 1.63
C GLY A 30 -0.40 -6.93 0.21
N GLN A 31 0.82 -6.50 -0.13
CA GLN A 31 1.36 -6.63 -1.50
C GLN A 31 1.59 -8.12 -1.84
N ILE A 32 2.22 -8.86 -0.92
CA ILE A 32 2.39 -10.31 -1.03
C ILE A 32 1.03 -11.03 -0.98
N MET A 33 0.12 -10.63 -0.10
CA MET A 33 -1.24 -11.21 -0.08
C MET A 33 -2.02 -10.98 -1.38
N VAL A 34 -1.80 -9.86 -2.09
CA VAL A 34 -2.39 -9.63 -3.42
C VAL A 34 -1.81 -10.60 -4.46
N ILE A 35 -0.50 -10.86 -4.44
CA ILE A 35 0.12 -11.92 -5.26
C ILE A 35 -0.52 -13.28 -4.93
N ASP A 36 -0.62 -13.64 -3.66
CA ASP A 36 -1.16 -14.95 -3.22
C ASP A 36 -2.65 -15.14 -3.57
N GLU A 37 -3.48 -14.10 -3.42
CA GLU A 37 -4.89 -14.15 -3.82
C GLU A 37 -5.07 -14.20 -5.34
N LEU A 38 -4.19 -13.55 -6.11
CA LEU A 38 -4.14 -13.68 -7.56
C LEU A 38 -3.67 -15.09 -7.98
N ALA A 39 -2.65 -15.64 -7.34
CA ALA A 39 -2.08 -16.96 -7.61
C ALA A 39 -3.05 -18.13 -7.36
N LYS A 40 -4.16 -17.89 -6.66
CA LYS A 40 -5.26 -18.87 -6.51
C LYS A 40 -6.17 -18.99 -7.75
N GLN A 41 -6.09 -18.04 -8.69
CA GLN A 41 -7.01 -17.94 -9.84
C GLN A 41 -6.33 -17.64 -11.17
N ASN A 42 -5.07 -17.22 -11.13
CA ASN A 42 -4.29 -16.72 -12.25
C ASN A 42 -2.87 -17.28 -12.18
N ILE A 43 -2.25 -17.58 -13.33
CA ILE A 43 -0.80 -17.84 -13.32
C ILE A 43 -0.12 -16.53 -12.95
N VAL A 44 0.54 -16.50 -11.80
CA VAL A 44 1.37 -15.37 -11.38
C VAL A 44 2.82 -15.80 -11.44
N VAL A 45 3.63 -15.07 -12.20
CA VAL A 45 5.09 -15.27 -12.31
C VAL A 45 5.75 -14.23 -11.40
N PRO A 46 6.30 -14.62 -10.24
CA PRO A 46 6.89 -13.69 -9.28
C PRO A 46 8.37 -13.45 -9.58
N LEU A 47 8.75 -12.22 -9.90
CA LEU A 47 10.14 -11.77 -10.06
C LEU A 47 10.47 -10.85 -8.89
N ASN A 48 11.28 -11.31 -7.93
CA ASN A 48 11.74 -10.50 -6.82
C ASN A 48 13.08 -9.83 -7.13
N LEU A 49 13.03 -8.49 -7.23
CA LEU A 49 14.15 -7.63 -7.64
C LEU A 49 14.80 -6.89 -6.47
N HIS A 50 14.71 -7.39 -5.23
CA HIS A 50 15.42 -6.83 -4.08
C HIS A 50 16.94 -7.08 -4.15
N GLU A 51 17.72 -6.14 -3.61
CA GLU A 51 19.18 -6.24 -3.52
C GLU A 51 19.61 -7.17 -2.37
N ASP A 52 20.50 -8.13 -2.67
CA ASP A 52 20.93 -9.23 -1.79
C ASP A 52 21.61 -8.76 -0.49
N SER A 53 20.79 -8.38 0.48
CA SER A 53 21.17 -7.83 1.79
C SER A 53 20.79 -8.75 2.96
N GLY A 54 20.31 -9.97 2.65
CA GLY A 54 19.93 -10.99 3.62
C GLY A 54 18.69 -10.65 4.48
N LYS A 55 17.95 -9.59 4.13
CA LYS A 55 16.76 -9.11 4.84
C LYS A 55 15.63 -8.81 3.86
N GLY A 56 14.57 -9.61 3.92
CA GLY A 56 13.38 -9.47 3.07
C GLY A 56 12.71 -10.82 2.89
N PHE A 57 11.40 -10.82 2.66
CA PHE A 57 10.66 -12.01 2.23
C PHE A 57 9.65 -11.60 1.15
N PRO A 58 9.54 -12.31 0.02
CA PRO A 58 10.36 -13.47 -0.37
C PRO A 58 11.86 -13.11 -0.56
N PRO A 59 12.77 -14.10 -0.63
CA PRO A 59 14.18 -13.88 -0.94
C PRO A 59 14.38 -13.43 -2.41
N PRO A 60 15.52 -12.79 -2.75
CA PRO A 60 15.74 -12.22 -4.09
C PRO A 60 15.97 -13.27 -5.17
N ASP A 61 15.46 -13.02 -6.38
CA ASP A 61 15.81 -13.79 -7.58
C ASP A 61 17.16 -13.28 -8.12
N LYS A 62 18.24 -13.60 -7.41
CA LYS A 62 19.59 -13.02 -7.57
C LYS A 62 20.07 -12.95 -9.03
N ASN A 63 19.80 -13.98 -9.82
CA ASN A 63 20.22 -14.05 -11.22
C ASN A 63 19.38 -13.13 -12.14
N ILE A 64 18.08 -12.96 -11.83
CA ILE A 64 17.21 -11.99 -12.50
C ILE A 64 17.62 -10.57 -12.12
N HIS A 65 17.74 -10.26 -10.83
CA HIS A 65 18.21 -8.97 -10.32
C HIS A 65 19.54 -8.56 -10.98
N THR A 66 20.53 -9.45 -10.96
CA THR A 66 21.86 -9.19 -11.55
C THR A 66 21.79 -8.99 -13.07
N TRP A 67 20.94 -9.73 -13.78
CA TRP A 67 20.77 -9.58 -15.22
C TRP A 67 20.11 -8.25 -15.59
N PHE A 68 18.97 -7.91 -14.93
CA PHE A 68 18.23 -6.66 -15.14
C PHE A 68 19.07 -5.41 -14.83
N ILE A 69 19.95 -5.47 -13.83
CA ILE A 69 20.66 -4.30 -13.28
C ILE A 69 22.13 -4.23 -13.72
N GLY A 70 22.77 -5.35 -14.03
CA GLY A 70 24.20 -5.42 -14.32
C GLY A 70 24.57 -5.89 -15.74
N GLY A 71 23.63 -6.45 -16.51
CA GLY A 71 23.96 -7.21 -17.72
C GLY A 71 24.16 -6.43 -19.03
N HIS A 72 23.79 -5.15 -19.09
CA HIS A 72 23.52 -4.48 -20.38
C HIS A 72 24.24 -3.14 -20.55
N SER A 73 24.78 -2.94 -21.75
CA SER A 73 25.51 -1.74 -22.16
C SER A 73 24.63 -0.49 -22.14
N HIS A 74 25.27 0.66 -21.91
CA HIS A 74 24.64 1.97 -21.67
C HIS A 74 23.98 2.62 -22.92
N LEU A 75 23.32 1.86 -23.79
CA LEU A 75 22.50 2.41 -24.89
C LEU A 75 21.04 1.95 -24.76
N PRO A 76 20.05 2.87 -24.79
CA PRO A 76 18.63 2.54 -24.66
C PRO A 76 18.14 1.49 -25.66
N SER A 77 18.59 1.57 -26.92
CA SER A 77 18.20 0.63 -27.96
C SER A 77 18.67 -0.80 -27.71
N GLN A 78 19.77 -0.98 -26.97
CA GLN A 78 20.23 -2.31 -26.54
C GLN A 78 19.39 -2.79 -25.35
N CYS A 79 19.09 -1.93 -24.37
CA CYS A 79 18.20 -2.25 -23.26
C CYS A 79 16.80 -2.68 -23.72
N ASP A 80 16.23 -2.03 -24.73
CA ASP A 80 14.93 -2.43 -25.32
C ASP A 80 15.01 -3.84 -25.92
N VAL A 81 16.05 -4.15 -26.71
CA VAL A 81 16.27 -5.49 -27.28
C VAL A 81 16.46 -6.56 -26.18
N CYS A 82 17.14 -6.23 -25.08
CA CYS A 82 17.27 -7.12 -23.94
C CYS A 82 15.90 -7.52 -23.37
N PHE A 83 15.02 -6.56 -23.08
CA PHE A 83 13.72 -6.91 -22.49
C PHE A 83 12.79 -7.66 -23.45
N MET A 84 12.93 -7.46 -24.77
CA MET A 84 12.26 -8.31 -25.76
C MET A 84 12.81 -9.74 -25.75
N ALA A 85 14.13 -9.91 -25.68
CA ALA A 85 14.78 -11.22 -25.55
C ALA A 85 14.39 -11.93 -24.23
N PHE A 86 14.27 -11.18 -23.13
CA PHE A 86 13.79 -11.67 -21.83
C PHE A 86 12.35 -12.17 -21.89
N LEU A 87 11.41 -11.33 -22.34
CA LEU A 87 9.99 -11.70 -22.43
C LEU A 87 9.79 -12.92 -23.34
N ARG A 88 10.50 -12.97 -24.47
CA ARG A 88 10.50 -14.15 -25.35
C ARG A 88 10.96 -15.40 -24.61
N SER A 89 12.11 -15.33 -23.93
CA SER A 89 12.66 -16.48 -23.21
C SER A 89 11.77 -16.92 -22.05
N LEU A 90 11.12 -15.97 -21.37
CA LEU A 90 10.17 -16.24 -20.29
C LEU A 90 8.94 -16.99 -20.82
N PHE A 91 8.36 -16.56 -21.94
CA PHE A 91 7.23 -17.26 -22.55
C PHE A 91 7.64 -18.62 -23.13
N GLU A 92 8.84 -18.77 -23.70
CA GLU A 92 9.35 -20.08 -24.14
C GLU A 92 9.53 -21.05 -22.96
N ALA A 93 10.09 -20.58 -21.83
CA ALA A 93 10.22 -21.37 -20.61
C ALA A 93 8.87 -21.80 -20.02
N LEU A 94 7.90 -20.89 -19.96
CA LEU A 94 6.53 -21.18 -19.52
C LEU A 94 5.83 -22.17 -20.47
N ASN A 95 5.97 -22.01 -21.79
CA ASN A 95 5.43 -22.95 -22.77
C ASN A 95 5.98 -24.37 -22.57
N GLU A 96 7.29 -24.52 -22.38
CA GLU A 96 7.92 -25.83 -22.13
C GLU A 96 7.46 -26.45 -20.81
N LEU A 97 7.36 -25.63 -19.77
CA LEU A 97 6.94 -26.03 -18.43
C LEU A 97 5.45 -26.41 -18.39
N VAL A 98 4.58 -25.73 -19.16
CA VAL A 98 3.18 -26.14 -19.39
C VAL A 98 3.11 -27.42 -20.22
N ARG A 99 3.83 -27.53 -21.34
CA ARG A 99 3.78 -28.74 -22.21
C ARG A 99 4.27 -30.00 -21.51
N ASN A 100 5.22 -29.86 -20.58
CA ASN A 100 5.78 -30.97 -19.78
C ASN A 100 5.21 -31.03 -18.34
N LEU A 101 4.03 -30.41 -18.16
CA LEU A 101 3.28 -30.09 -16.94
C LEU A 101 3.63 -30.93 -15.69
N MET A 102 3.32 -32.22 -15.72
CA MET A 102 3.45 -33.06 -14.52
C MET A 102 4.80 -33.76 -14.40
N GLY A 103 5.40 -34.23 -15.50
CA GLY A 103 6.62 -35.04 -15.45
C GLY A 103 7.84 -34.24 -14.99
N THR A 104 8.08 -33.08 -15.61
CA THR A 104 9.27 -32.27 -15.36
C THR A 104 9.18 -31.52 -14.03
N MET A 105 8.01 -30.97 -13.68
CA MET A 105 7.80 -30.35 -12.37
C MET A 105 7.94 -31.36 -11.23
N LEU A 106 7.23 -32.50 -11.31
CA LEU A 106 7.23 -33.46 -10.23
C LEU A 106 8.63 -34.06 -10.01
N THR A 107 9.34 -34.41 -11.08
CA THR A 107 10.72 -34.94 -10.97
C THR A 107 11.67 -33.92 -10.33
N LYS A 108 11.52 -32.62 -10.64
CA LYS A 108 12.30 -31.55 -9.99
C LYS A 108 11.92 -31.38 -8.52
N ILE A 109 10.64 -31.37 -8.18
CA ILE A 109 10.19 -31.25 -6.78
C ILE A 109 10.60 -32.49 -5.96
N GLU A 110 10.40 -33.70 -6.47
CA GLU A 110 10.81 -34.95 -5.80
C GLU A 110 12.33 -35.02 -5.55
N SER A 111 13.16 -34.44 -6.43
CA SER A 111 14.62 -34.40 -6.27
C SER A 111 15.17 -33.19 -5.51
N GLN A 112 14.45 -32.06 -5.47
CA GLN A 112 14.97 -30.79 -4.93
C GLN A 112 14.23 -30.25 -3.70
N ALA A 113 12.95 -30.60 -3.54
CA ALA A 113 12.06 -30.16 -2.47
C ALA A 113 11.05 -31.28 -2.09
N PRO A 114 11.50 -32.47 -1.63
CA PRO A 114 10.64 -33.64 -1.45
C PRO A 114 9.46 -33.42 -0.48
N ASN A 115 9.56 -32.45 0.42
CA ASN A 115 8.51 -32.11 1.38
C ASN A 115 7.28 -31.46 0.73
N THR A 116 7.42 -30.77 -0.41
CA THR A 116 6.28 -30.13 -1.12
C THR A 116 5.65 -31.03 -2.19
N VAL A 117 6.11 -32.27 -2.33
CA VAL A 117 5.54 -33.27 -3.28
C VAL A 117 4.07 -33.56 -2.99
N LEU A 118 3.68 -33.65 -1.72
CA LEU A 118 2.30 -33.91 -1.33
C LEU A 118 1.40 -32.73 -1.70
N GLU A 119 1.85 -31.51 -1.40
CA GLU A 119 1.16 -30.26 -1.71
C GLU A 119 0.98 -30.10 -3.23
N PHE A 120 2.05 -30.30 -4.00
CA PHE A 120 2.02 -30.27 -5.47
C PHE A 120 1.05 -31.32 -6.06
N LYS A 121 1.01 -32.54 -5.51
CA LYS A 121 0.06 -33.59 -5.93
C LYS A 121 -1.38 -33.31 -5.50
N SER A 122 -1.59 -32.49 -4.47
CA SER A 122 -2.92 -32.07 -3.98
C SER A 122 -3.49 -30.83 -4.68
N ALA A 123 -2.65 -30.07 -5.40
CA ALA A 123 -3.04 -28.86 -6.09
C ALA A 123 -4.01 -29.15 -7.25
N GLU A 124 -5.21 -28.56 -7.18
CA GLU A 124 -6.39 -28.89 -8.01
C GLU A 124 -6.21 -28.67 -9.52
N ASN A 125 -5.29 -27.80 -9.93
CA ASN A 125 -5.12 -27.36 -11.31
C ASN A 125 -3.68 -26.86 -11.55
N PHE A 126 -3.33 -26.58 -12.80
CA PHE A 126 -1.99 -26.10 -13.18
C PHE A 126 -1.58 -24.78 -12.52
N VAL A 127 -2.51 -23.84 -12.29
CA VAL A 127 -2.21 -22.55 -11.66
C VAL A 127 -1.68 -22.77 -10.24
N ASN A 128 -2.40 -23.57 -9.44
CA ASN A 128 -1.98 -23.93 -8.10
C ASN A 128 -0.68 -24.75 -8.10
N GLN A 129 -0.50 -25.68 -9.05
CA GLN A 129 0.74 -26.45 -9.22
C GLN A 129 1.94 -25.56 -9.55
N PHE A 130 1.76 -24.55 -10.40
CA PHE A 130 2.81 -23.59 -10.72
C PHE A 130 3.21 -22.73 -9.51
N CYS A 131 2.22 -22.25 -8.75
CA CYS A 131 2.48 -21.53 -7.50
C CYS A 131 3.34 -22.36 -6.53
N VAL A 132 2.94 -23.62 -6.27
CA VAL A 132 3.72 -24.55 -5.42
C VAL A 132 5.10 -24.85 -6.01
N TYR A 133 5.24 -24.96 -7.34
CA TYR A 133 6.54 -25.16 -7.99
C TYR A 133 7.49 -23.96 -7.76
N MET A 134 6.99 -22.73 -7.84
CA MET A 134 7.80 -21.52 -7.66
C MET A 134 8.20 -21.28 -6.19
N THR A 135 7.42 -21.73 -5.22
CA THR A 135 7.75 -21.64 -3.79
C THR A 135 8.40 -22.90 -3.21
N ALA A 136 8.51 -23.98 -3.98
CA ALA A 136 9.02 -25.28 -3.52
C ALA A 136 10.45 -25.21 -2.95
N GLY A 137 10.56 -25.35 -1.63
CA GLY A 137 11.84 -25.29 -0.92
C GLY A 137 12.39 -23.87 -0.70
N GLN A 138 11.57 -22.83 -0.90
CA GLN A 138 11.89 -21.45 -0.52
C GLN A 138 12.04 -21.33 1.01
N THR A 139 12.91 -20.43 1.45
CA THR A 139 13.14 -20.09 2.86
C THR A 139 13.12 -18.57 3.06
N PHE A 140 13.27 -18.09 4.29
CA PHE A 140 13.44 -16.66 4.58
C PHE A 140 14.73 -16.03 4.02
N HIS A 141 15.70 -16.83 3.54
CA HIS A 141 17.01 -16.34 3.12
C HIS A 141 17.36 -16.70 1.67
N GLU A 142 16.81 -17.80 1.14
CA GLU A 142 17.15 -18.32 -0.19
C GLU A 142 15.92 -18.83 -0.94
N GLN A 143 15.90 -18.58 -2.24
CA GLN A 143 14.89 -19.07 -3.18
C GLN A 143 14.95 -20.60 -3.32
N GLY A 144 13.81 -21.21 -3.63
CA GLY A 144 13.74 -22.64 -3.91
C GLY A 144 14.53 -23.01 -5.18
N LYS A 145 15.25 -24.13 -5.16
CA LYS A 145 15.99 -24.64 -6.34
C LYS A 145 15.16 -24.74 -7.63
N PRO A 146 13.86 -25.12 -7.60
CA PRO A 146 13.03 -25.15 -8.81
C PRO A 146 12.80 -23.76 -9.43
N CYS A 147 12.67 -22.72 -8.59
CA CYS A 147 12.57 -21.32 -8.99
C CYS A 147 13.90 -20.82 -9.59
N ILE A 148 15.03 -21.05 -8.89
CA ILE A 148 16.37 -20.71 -9.37
C ILE A 148 16.63 -21.34 -10.74
N HIS A 149 16.39 -22.65 -10.90
CA HIS A 149 16.56 -23.33 -12.19
C HIS A 149 15.61 -22.79 -13.28
N PHE A 150 14.39 -22.39 -12.94
CA PHE A 150 13.49 -21.77 -13.91
C PHE A 150 14.08 -20.46 -14.42
N TYR A 151 14.54 -19.58 -13.53
CA TYR A 151 15.12 -18.31 -13.92
C TYR A 151 16.51 -18.41 -14.57
N ASP A 152 17.34 -19.39 -14.22
CA ASP A 152 18.58 -19.71 -14.93
C ASP A 152 18.32 -20.07 -16.40
N TYR A 153 17.25 -20.83 -16.65
CA TYR A 153 16.83 -21.19 -18.00
C TYR A 153 16.34 -19.96 -18.78
N VAL A 154 15.54 -19.10 -18.14
CA VAL A 154 15.07 -17.83 -18.73
C VAL A 154 16.23 -16.89 -19.05
N VAL A 155 17.18 -16.68 -18.13
CA VAL A 155 18.36 -15.82 -18.37
C VAL A 155 19.26 -16.41 -19.47
N GLY A 156 19.48 -17.74 -19.44
CA GLY A 156 20.27 -18.44 -20.45
C GLY A 156 19.67 -18.39 -21.85
N GLY A 157 18.34 -18.42 -21.98
CA GLY A 157 17.64 -18.21 -23.24
C GLY A 157 17.60 -16.73 -23.67
N ALA A 158 17.41 -15.80 -22.73
CA ALA A 158 17.41 -14.36 -22.99
C ALA A 158 18.75 -13.89 -23.58
N ASN A 159 19.88 -14.37 -23.05
CA ASN A 159 21.21 -14.06 -23.60
C ASN A 159 21.35 -14.55 -25.06
N LYS A 160 20.92 -15.78 -25.37
CA LYS A 160 20.95 -16.31 -26.75
C LYS A 160 20.09 -15.50 -27.69
N HIS A 161 18.88 -15.10 -27.27
CA HIS A 161 17.98 -14.27 -28.08
C HIS A 161 18.52 -12.85 -28.25
N PHE A 162 19.18 -12.29 -27.23
CA PHE A 162 19.86 -11.00 -27.31
C PHE A 162 20.97 -11.04 -28.35
N ASP A 163 21.88 -12.02 -28.29
CA ASP A 163 22.98 -12.17 -29.26
C ASP A 163 22.44 -12.30 -30.71
N LEU A 164 21.37 -13.07 -30.90
CA LEU A 164 20.72 -13.26 -32.21
C LEU A 164 20.04 -12.00 -32.77
N LEU A 165 19.50 -11.14 -31.89
CA LEU A 165 18.88 -9.87 -32.28
C LEU A 165 19.92 -8.76 -32.46
N ALA A 166 20.94 -8.71 -31.61
CA ALA A 166 22.04 -7.75 -31.69
C ALA A 166 22.92 -7.95 -32.94
N ALA A 167 23.01 -9.17 -33.45
CA ALA A 167 23.73 -9.50 -34.69
C ALA A 167 23.03 -9.01 -35.97
N LYS A 168 21.83 -8.42 -35.90
CA LYS A 168 21.01 -8.06 -37.06
C LYS A 168 20.66 -6.57 -37.11
N SER A 169 20.80 -5.98 -38.29
CA SER A 169 20.82 -4.52 -38.48
C SER A 169 19.42 -3.88 -38.48
N GLN A 170 19.11 -3.08 -37.45
CA GLN A 170 18.19 -1.92 -37.38
C GLN A 170 16.75 -1.95 -37.98
N THR A 171 16.33 -2.93 -38.78
CA THR A 171 14.94 -3.06 -39.28
C THR A 171 14.06 -4.00 -38.43
N GLU A 172 14.59 -4.53 -37.32
CA GLU A 172 14.05 -5.72 -36.64
C GLU A 172 13.32 -5.50 -35.30
N GLU A 173 13.03 -4.27 -34.87
CA GLU A 173 12.19 -4.02 -33.68
C GLU A 173 10.79 -4.69 -33.83
N SER A 174 10.29 -4.77 -35.06
CA SER A 174 9.09 -5.53 -35.44
C SER A 174 9.27 -7.05 -35.33
N VAL A 175 10.45 -7.59 -35.64
CA VAL A 175 10.73 -9.05 -35.62
C VAL A 175 10.82 -9.56 -34.18
N GLY A 176 11.52 -8.82 -33.30
CA GLY A 176 11.53 -9.11 -31.86
C GLY A 176 10.13 -9.03 -31.26
N THR A 177 9.36 -8.01 -31.64
CA THR A 177 7.95 -7.84 -31.25
C THR A 177 7.07 -9.01 -31.66
N THR A 178 7.14 -9.43 -32.93
CA THR A 178 6.36 -10.57 -33.43
C THR A 178 6.70 -11.86 -32.67
N ALA A 179 8.00 -12.16 -32.46
CA ALA A 179 8.42 -13.36 -31.75
C ALA A 179 7.96 -13.41 -30.28
N VAL A 180 7.95 -12.27 -29.57
CA VAL A 180 7.39 -12.18 -28.20
C VAL A 180 5.88 -12.45 -28.22
N ILE A 181 5.15 -11.82 -29.13
CA ILE A 181 3.68 -11.98 -29.26
C ILE A 181 3.30 -13.43 -29.62
N GLU A 182 4.05 -14.07 -30.52
CA GLU A 182 3.83 -15.48 -30.91
C GLU A 182 3.98 -16.41 -29.70
N LYS A 183 5.05 -16.28 -28.92
CA LYS A 183 5.28 -17.13 -27.73
C LYS A 183 4.32 -16.85 -26.58
N ALA A 184 3.90 -15.59 -26.43
CA ALA A 184 2.82 -15.22 -25.52
C ALA A 184 1.49 -15.86 -25.93
N LYS A 185 1.13 -15.86 -27.22
CA LYS A 185 -0.09 -16.52 -27.72
C LYS A 185 -0.05 -18.04 -27.57
N GLU A 186 1.06 -18.69 -27.95
CA GLU A 186 1.24 -20.13 -27.73
C GLU A 186 1.00 -20.53 -26.27
N LEU A 187 1.43 -19.69 -25.31
CA LEU A 187 1.22 -19.95 -23.89
C LEU A 187 -0.25 -19.81 -23.49
N LEU A 188 -0.93 -18.77 -23.95
CA LEU A 188 -2.34 -18.53 -23.63
C LEU A 188 -3.26 -19.62 -24.22
N ASP A 189 -2.98 -20.07 -25.44
CA ASP A 189 -3.71 -21.16 -26.10
C ASP A 189 -3.60 -22.49 -25.32
N LEU A 190 -2.46 -22.75 -24.67
CA LEU A 190 -2.27 -23.92 -23.80
C LEU A 190 -2.96 -23.79 -22.44
N VAL A 191 -3.01 -22.58 -21.88
CA VAL A 191 -3.49 -22.33 -20.51
C VAL A 191 -5.01 -22.14 -20.45
N SER A 192 -5.61 -21.53 -21.47
CA SER A 192 -7.03 -21.18 -21.50
C SER A 192 -7.63 -21.39 -22.90
N PRO A 193 -7.88 -22.64 -23.32
CA PRO A 193 -8.35 -22.95 -24.68
C PRO A 193 -9.74 -22.40 -25.02
N SER A 194 -10.51 -21.93 -24.05
CA SER A 194 -11.75 -21.18 -24.27
C SER A 194 -11.49 -19.67 -24.19
N LEU A 195 -11.28 -19.04 -25.35
CA LEU A 195 -11.17 -17.59 -25.46
C LEU A 195 -12.56 -16.92 -25.37
N ASP A 196 -13.22 -17.07 -24.22
CA ASP A 196 -14.42 -16.29 -23.92
C ASP A 196 -13.98 -14.85 -23.64
N ASN A 197 -14.62 -13.89 -24.31
CA ASN A 197 -14.09 -12.56 -24.65
C ASN A 197 -14.08 -11.57 -23.46
N THR A 198 -13.67 -12.04 -22.29
CA THR A 198 -13.69 -11.35 -21.01
C THR A 198 -12.36 -10.64 -20.76
N LEU A 199 -12.43 -9.41 -20.24
CA LEU A 199 -11.30 -8.53 -19.89
C LEU A 199 -10.45 -9.04 -18.70
N ARG A 200 -10.50 -10.34 -18.41
CA ARG A 200 -9.83 -10.96 -17.27
C ARG A 200 -8.40 -11.32 -17.65
N ALA A 201 -7.43 -10.88 -16.85
CA ALA A 201 -6.06 -11.40 -16.94
C ALA A 201 -6.07 -12.93 -16.89
N GLN A 202 -5.17 -13.57 -17.65
CA GLN A 202 -4.90 -15.01 -17.60
C GLN A 202 -3.52 -15.26 -16.99
N LEU A 203 -2.54 -14.44 -17.37
CA LEU A 203 -1.18 -14.43 -16.87
C LEU A 203 -0.87 -13.07 -16.20
N ILE A 204 -0.13 -13.10 -15.09
CA ILE A 204 0.31 -11.91 -14.36
C ILE A 204 1.81 -12.01 -14.14
N LEU A 205 2.56 -10.99 -14.57
CA LEU A 205 3.99 -10.83 -14.29
C LEU A 205 4.10 -9.90 -13.07
N SER A 206 4.56 -10.41 -11.93
CA SER A 206 4.67 -9.62 -10.70
C SER A 206 6.12 -9.24 -10.47
N PHE A 207 6.44 -7.95 -10.60
CA PHE A 207 7.76 -7.39 -10.32
C PHE A 207 7.76 -6.83 -8.90
N ASP A 208 8.28 -7.61 -7.97
CA ASP A 208 8.46 -7.19 -6.58
C ASP A 208 9.76 -6.41 -6.40
N GLU A 209 9.74 -5.45 -5.48
CA GLU A 209 10.75 -4.42 -5.26
C GLU A 209 11.22 -3.71 -6.55
N ALA A 210 10.25 -3.40 -7.42
CA ALA A 210 10.44 -2.75 -8.72
C ALA A 210 11.15 -1.39 -8.67
N HIS A 211 11.37 -0.79 -7.50
CA HIS A 211 12.08 0.49 -7.36
C HIS A 211 13.52 0.39 -7.85
N THR A 212 14.12 -0.82 -7.81
CA THR A 212 15.45 -1.09 -8.35
C THR A 212 15.53 -0.89 -9.88
N LEU A 213 14.41 -1.06 -10.60
CA LEU A 213 14.30 -0.79 -12.04
C LEU A 213 14.32 0.71 -12.38
N MET A 214 14.04 1.57 -11.40
CA MET A 214 13.95 3.01 -11.62
C MET A 214 15.30 3.71 -11.67
N ARG A 215 16.42 2.98 -11.50
CA ARG A 215 17.78 3.54 -11.56
C ARG A 215 18.06 4.14 -12.95
N THR A 216 18.21 5.45 -12.99
CA THR A 216 18.43 6.21 -14.23
C THR A 216 19.88 6.14 -14.72
N VAL A 217 20.06 5.81 -15.99
CA VAL A 217 21.33 5.98 -16.71
C VAL A 217 21.28 7.32 -17.45
N HIS A 218 22.33 8.11 -17.27
CA HIS A 218 22.48 9.42 -17.89
C HIS A 218 23.56 9.39 -18.97
N THR A 219 23.25 9.96 -20.13
CA THR A 219 24.23 10.32 -21.16
C THR A 219 24.08 11.81 -21.47
N GLU A 220 25.05 12.40 -22.17
CA GLU A 220 25.00 13.81 -22.59
C GLU A 220 23.76 14.21 -23.42
N LYS A 221 22.97 13.23 -23.90
CA LYS A 221 21.84 13.44 -24.82
C LYS A 221 20.55 12.76 -24.41
N LEU A 222 20.58 11.73 -23.55
CA LEU A 222 19.41 10.96 -23.15
C LEU A 222 19.48 10.54 -21.68
N GLU A 223 18.31 10.55 -21.06
CA GLU A 223 18.03 10.05 -19.72
C GLU A 223 17.01 8.90 -19.86
N TRP A 224 17.29 7.74 -19.26
CA TRP A 224 16.37 6.58 -19.27
C TRP A 224 16.59 5.69 -18.05
N SER A 225 15.62 4.85 -17.71
CA SER A 225 15.74 3.84 -16.65
C SER A 225 15.45 2.43 -17.19
N VAL A 226 15.88 1.41 -16.44
CA VAL A 226 15.59 0.00 -16.76
C VAL A 226 14.08 -0.23 -16.89
N TYR A 227 13.29 0.40 -16.01
CA TYR A 227 11.83 0.43 -16.07
C TYR A 227 11.29 0.99 -17.38
N THR A 228 11.88 2.07 -17.95
CA THR A 228 11.38 2.62 -19.23
C THR A 228 11.55 1.64 -20.39
N SER A 229 12.66 0.91 -20.47
CA SER A 229 12.85 -0.13 -21.51
C SER A 229 11.97 -1.36 -21.28
N LEU A 230 11.82 -1.82 -20.03
CA LEU A 230 10.87 -2.89 -19.69
C LEU A 230 9.42 -2.50 -20.05
N ARG A 231 9.00 -1.27 -19.73
CA ARG A 231 7.67 -0.72 -20.07
C ARG A 231 7.47 -0.64 -21.59
N ARG A 232 8.51 -0.40 -22.38
CA ARG A 232 8.47 -0.47 -23.85
C ARG A 232 8.29 -1.91 -24.34
N ALA A 233 9.06 -2.85 -23.80
CA ALA A 233 8.92 -4.26 -24.14
C ALA A 233 7.53 -4.83 -23.80
N LEU A 234 6.99 -4.50 -22.62
CA LEU A 234 5.65 -4.91 -22.19
C LEU A 234 4.51 -4.33 -23.06
N ARG A 235 4.71 -3.19 -23.74
CA ARG A 235 3.71 -2.66 -24.69
C ARG A 235 3.50 -3.57 -25.90
N SER A 236 4.46 -4.43 -26.25
CA SER A 236 4.32 -5.39 -27.35
C SER A 236 3.17 -6.37 -27.13
N ILE A 237 2.91 -6.75 -25.87
CA ILE A 237 1.89 -7.73 -25.47
C ILE A 237 0.60 -7.10 -24.92
N ARG A 238 0.43 -5.77 -25.03
CA ARG A 238 -0.71 -5.04 -24.42
C ARG A 238 -2.10 -5.48 -24.88
N SER A 239 -2.19 -6.13 -26.06
CA SER A 239 -3.43 -6.65 -26.65
C SER A 239 -3.75 -8.09 -26.22
N LEU A 240 -2.91 -8.69 -25.38
CA LEU A 240 -3.11 -10.02 -24.81
C LEU A 240 -3.61 -9.89 -23.35
N PRO A 241 -4.31 -10.90 -22.81
CA PRO A 241 -4.74 -10.95 -21.40
C PRO A 241 -3.57 -11.24 -20.43
N ILE A 242 -2.45 -10.52 -20.59
CA ILE A 242 -1.25 -10.59 -19.76
C ILE A 242 -1.09 -9.25 -19.07
N TRP A 243 -1.11 -9.24 -17.73
CA TRP A 243 -0.92 -8.01 -16.95
C TRP A 243 0.47 -8.01 -16.31
N SER A 244 1.07 -6.83 -16.17
CA SER A 244 2.31 -6.64 -15.41
C SER A 244 2.03 -5.79 -14.19
N LEU A 245 2.27 -6.36 -13.01
CA LEU A 245 2.06 -5.79 -11.69
C LEU A 245 3.43 -5.33 -11.15
N PHE A 246 3.55 -4.05 -10.81
CA PHE A 246 4.76 -3.49 -10.18
C PHE A 246 4.48 -3.19 -8.71
N LEU A 247 5.29 -3.76 -7.82
CA LEU A 247 5.21 -3.61 -6.37
C LEU A 247 6.51 -2.99 -5.84
N SER A 248 6.39 -2.20 -4.78
CA SER A 248 7.53 -1.50 -4.18
C SER A 248 7.20 -1.08 -2.76
N MET A 249 8.18 -1.23 -1.86
CA MET A 249 8.09 -0.74 -0.49
C MET A 249 8.80 0.61 -0.27
N THR A 250 9.59 1.11 -1.22
CA THR A 250 10.49 2.27 -1.03
C THR A 250 10.47 3.31 -2.15
N GLY A 251 9.88 3.01 -3.31
CA GLY A 251 9.84 3.90 -4.48
C GLY A 251 8.72 4.94 -4.43
N SER A 252 9.07 6.23 -4.57
CA SER A 252 8.17 7.38 -4.45
C SER A 252 7.01 7.34 -5.46
N ILE A 253 5.85 7.89 -5.10
CA ILE A 253 4.61 7.82 -5.90
C ILE A 253 4.79 8.34 -7.34
N PRO A 254 5.39 9.53 -7.59
CA PRO A 254 5.62 10.02 -8.95
C PRO A 254 6.67 9.24 -9.76
N GLN A 255 7.38 8.26 -9.15
CA GLN A 255 8.49 7.54 -9.77
C GLN A 255 8.00 6.54 -10.83
N PHE A 256 6.95 5.77 -10.52
CA PHE A 256 6.37 4.78 -11.45
C PHE A 256 5.34 5.38 -12.40
N THR A 257 4.70 6.46 -11.94
CA THR A 257 3.62 7.17 -12.61
C THR A 257 3.89 8.66 -12.47
N PRO A 258 4.73 9.24 -13.35
CA PRO A 258 4.92 10.69 -13.39
C PRO A 258 3.64 11.38 -13.88
N ALA A 259 3.51 12.68 -13.59
CA ALA A 259 2.43 13.49 -14.14
C ALA A 259 2.38 13.43 -15.66
N TYR A 260 1.18 13.58 -16.24
CA TYR A 260 0.95 13.39 -17.67
C TYR A 260 1.92 14.17 -18.56
N HIS A 261 2.25 15.40 -18.16
CA HIS A 261 3.17 16.30 -18.87
C HIS A 261 4.66 15.99 -18.64
N ALA A 262 4.98 15.08 -17.73
CA ALA A 262 6.31 14.66 -17.32
C ALA A 262 6.59 13.16 -17.61
N ASP A 263 5.65 12.40 -18.20
CA ASP A 263 5.91 11.01 -18.59
C ASP A 263 6.96 10.95 -19.73
N PRO A 264 8.03 10.14 -19.60
CA PRO A 264 9.08 10.03 -20.63
C PRO A 264 8.57 9.41 -21.95
N SER A 265 7.35 8.89 -21.98
CA SER A 265 6.72 8.31 -23.16
C SER A 265 5.87 9.34 -23.90
N ASN A 266 6.35 9.81 -25.05
CA ASN A 266 5.57 10.69 -25.94
C ASN A 266 4.15 10.20 -26.23
N CYS A 267 3.92 8.88 -26.35
CA CYS A 267 2.56 8.35 -26.59
C CYS A 267 1.57 8.65 -25.45
N ILE A 268 2.06 8.92 -24.24
CA ILE A 268 1.23 9.30 -23.09
C ILE A 268 1.07 10.81 -23.09
N THR A 269 2.15 11.59 -23.23
CA THR A 269 2.07 13.07 -23.29
C THR A 269 1.21 13.58 -24.47
N THR A 270 1.10 12.82 -25.58
CA THR A 270 0.21 13.13 -26.72
C THR A 270 -1.19 12.51 -26.63
N GLY A 271 -1.49 11.74 -25.59
CA GLY A 271 -2.82 11.16 -25.35
C GLY A 271 -3.17 9.94 -26.20
N MET A 272 -2.19 9.37 -26.91
CA MET A 272 -2.37 8.10 -27.66
C MET A 272 -2.48 6.87 -26.74
N LEU A 273 -1.99 6.97 -25.50
CA LEU A 273 -2.11 5.98 -24.46
C LEU A 273 -2.61 6.61 -23.17
N ILE A 274 -3.61 5.98 -22.56
CA ILE A 274 -4.20 6.41 -21.29
C ILE A 274 -3.58 5.59 -20.14
N VAL A 275 -3.23 6.28 -19.06
CA VAL A 275 -2.78 5.67 -17.80
C VAL A 275 -4.02 5.25 -17.00
N ILE A 276 -4.00 4.03 -16.45
CA ILE A 276 -5.06 3.56 -15.55
C ILE A 276 -4.96 4.38 -14.25
N PRO A 277 -6.06 5.01 -13.76
CA PRO A 277 -6.03 5.72 -12.49
C PRO A 277 -5.59 4.79 -11.35
N PRO A 278 -4.76 5.25 -10.40
CA PRO A 278 -4.37 4.43 -9.27
C PRO A 278 -5.58 3.97 -8.46
N PHE A 279 -5.52 2.73 -7.98
CA PHE A 279 -6.44 2.26 -6.96
C PHE A 279 -6.02 2.86 -5.62
N CYS A 280 -7.02 3.19 -4.79
CA CYS A 280 -6.83 3.72 -3.44
C CYS A 280 -7.80 3.04 -2.44
N GLU A 281 -8.47 1.96 -2.85
CA GLU A 281 -9.50 1.28 -2.06
C GLU A 281 -8.88 0.31 -1.04
N LEU A 282 -8.28 0.90 0.00
CA LEU A 282 -7.74 0.17 1.14
C LEU A 282 -8.87 -0.42 2.00
N GLN A 283 -8.93 -1.74 2.12
CA GLN A 283 -9.83 -2.39 3.06
C GLN A 283 -9.34 -2.21 4.51
N PHE A 284 -10.07 -1.40 5.27
CA PHE A 284 -9.86 -1.20 6.71
C PHE A 284 -10.74 -2.13 7.55
N ASP A 285 -10.33 -2.33 8.81
CA ASP A 285 -11.07 -3.07 9.84
C ASP A 285 -11.35 -4.55 9.53
N ILE A 286 -10.62 -5.17 8.58
CA ILE A 286 -10.88 -6.54 8.11
C ILE A 286 -10.97 -7.53 9.29
N PHE A 287 -10.03 -7.43 10.23
CA PHE A 287 -10.01 -8.30 11.42
C PHE A 287 -11.08 -7.94 12.47
N ALA A 288 -11.60 -6.71 12.49
CA ALA A 288 -12.74 -6.35 13.32
C ALA A 288 -14.08 -6.84 12.72
N LEU A 289 -14.11 -7.25 11.44
CA LEU A 289 -15.28 -7.89 10.82
C LEU A 289 -15.47 -9.35 11.24
N GLU A 290 -14.47 -9.97 11.89
CA GLU A 290 -14.59 -11.31 12.48
C GLU A 290 -15.50 -11.25 13.73
N ASP A 291 -15.28 -10.25 14.58
CA ASP A 291 -16.07 -9.98 15.78
C ASP A 291 -17.02 -8.80 15.56
N LYS A 292 -18.03 -9.00 14.70
CA LYS A 292 -19.02 -7.95 14.38
C LYS A 292 -19.79 -7.56 15.63
N PHE A 293 -19.79 -6.26 15.97
CA PHE A 293 -20.65 -5.71 17.01
C PHE A 293 -22.12 -6.11 16.80
N ARG A 294 -22.70 -6.83 17.78
CA ARG A 294 -24.05 -7.41 17.69
C ARG A 294 -25.12 -6.63 18.46
N GLY A 295 -24.72 -5.71 19.35
CA GLY A 295 -25.65 -4.96 20.20
C GLY A 295 -26.42 -5.82 21.22
N ASP A 296 -25.95 -7.05 21.46
CA ASP A 296 -26.58 -8.08 22.31
C ASP A 296 -26.13 -8.01 23.78
N GLY A 297 -25.36 -6.99 24.16
CA GLY A 297 -24.78 -6.85 25.49
C GLY A 297 -23.45 -7.60 25.70
N SER A 298 -22.95 -8.38 24.72
CA SER A 298 -21.63 -9.04 24.82
C SER A 298 -20.43 -8.09 24.70
N TRP A 299 -20.69 -6.79 24.57
CA TRP A 299 -19.71 -5.74 24.31
C TRP A 299 -19.56 -4.84 25.54
N THR A 300 -18.51 -5.09 26.31
CA THR A 300 -18.15 -4.29 27.49
C THR A 300 -17.14 -3.19 27.15
N LEU A 301 -17.06 -2.16 27.98
CA LEU A 301 -16.05 -1.12 27.84
C LEU A 301 -14.63 -1.72 27.90
N GLU A 302 -14.41 -2.64 28.84
CA GLU A 302 -13.17 -3.41 28.99
C GLU A 302 -12.74 -4.11 27.69
N LYS A 303 -13.68 -4.80 27.01
CA LYS A 303 -13.42 -5.45 25.72
C LYS A 303 -12.97 -4.44 24.67
N VAL A 304 -13.68 -3.32 24.50
CA VAL A 304 -13.39 -2.35 23.42
C VAL A 304 -12.18 -1.46 23.69
N THR A 305 -11.75 -1.34 24.94
CA THR A 305 -10.51 -0.66 25.32
C THR A 305 -9.28 -1.58 25.31
N SER A 306 -9.47 -2.91 25.29
CA SER A 306 -8.37 -3.89 25.26
C SER A 306 -7.42 -3.66 24.07
N MET A 307 -6.14 -4.01 24.22
CA MET A 307 -5.20 -3.98 23.09
C MET A 307 -5.62 -4.97 22.00
N GLU A 308 -6.03 -6.18 22.38
CA GLU A 308 -6.48 -7.25 21.48
C GLU A 308 -7.61 -6.80 20.54
N TYR A 309 -8.58 -6.02 21.04
CA TYR A 309 -9.59 -5.42 20.15
C TYR A 309 -9.03 -4.26 19.34
N ARG A 310 -8.27 -3.34 19.96
CA ARG A 310 -7.80 -2.12 19.29
C ARG A 310 -6.83 -2.38 18.14
N VAL A 311 -6.05 -3.46 18.16
CA VAL A 311 -5.23 -3.87 17.00
C VAL A 311 -6.04 -4.36 15.80
N THR A 312 -7.32 -4.70 15.96
CA THR A 312 -8.20 -5.08 14.83
C THR A 312 -8.81 -3.89 14.09
N LEU A 313 -8.69 -2.68 14.66
CA LEU A 313 -9.24 -1.44 14.15
C LEU A 313 -8.18 -0.66 13.38
N GLY A 314 -8.32 -0.60 12.05
CA GLY A 314 -7.36 0.04 11.17
C GLY A 314 -6.89 -0.85 10.03
N CYS A 315 -5.63 -0.69 9.65
CA CYS A 315 -5.00 -1.53 8.65
C CYS A 315 -4.67 -2.94 9.19
N PRO A 316 -4.61 -3.97 8.30
CA PRO A 316 -4.34 -5.35 8.71
C PRO A 316 -3.03 -5.58 9.49
N LEU A 317 -2.04 -4.70 9.28
CA LEU A 317 -0.68 -4.77 9.85
C LEU A 317 -0.66 -4.97 11.37
N TRP A 318 -1.54 -4.28 12.10
CA TRP A 318 -1.52 -4.33 13.57
C TRP A 318 -1.99 -5.67 14.10
N ALA A 319 -3.08 -6.19 13.56
CA ALA A 319 -3.65 -7.45 13.99
C ALA A 319 -2.74 -8.63 13.59
N SER A 320 -2.13 -8.62 12.40
CA SER A 320 -1.18 -9.67 12.01
C SER A 320 0.05 -9.65 12.92
N HIS A 321 0.66 -8.48 13.11
CA HIS A 321 1.85 -8.33 13.97
C HIS A 321 1.56 -8.66 15.45
N TYR A 322 0.37 -8.36 15.95
CA TYR A 322 0.01 -8.66 17.34
C TYR A 322 -0.39 -10.13 17.56
N ARG A 323 -1.13 -10.73 16.62
CA ARG A 323 -1.58 -12.14 16.73
C ARG A 323 -0.40 -13.10 16.57
N GLU A 324 0.40 -12.94 15.52
CA GLU A 324 1.52 -13.84 15.21
C GLU A 324 2.84 -13.45 15.91
N GLY A 325 2.95 -12.21 16.39
CA GLY A 325 4.14 -11.71 17.08
C GLY A 325 4.42 -12.37 18.43
N SER A 326 5.67 -12.29 18.85
CA SER A 326 6.12 -12.73 20.17
C SER A 326 5.53 -11.86 21.29
N ASN A 327 5.70 -12.29 22.54
CA ASN A 327 5.30 -11.48 23.69
C ASN A 327 6.03 -10.13 23.75
N ALA A 328 7.23 -10.00 23.18
CA ALA A 328 7.92 -8.71 23.08
C ALA A 328 7.23 -7.79 22.04
N ASP A 329 6.88 -8.34 20.88
CA ASP A 329 6.20 -7.61 19.81
C ASP A 329 4.81 -7.10 20.24
N ARG A 330 4.10 -7.91 21.04
CA ARG A 330 2.81 -7.54 21.64
C ARG A 330 2.94 -6.42 22.68
N CYS A 331 4.00 -6.42 23.47
CA CYS A 331 4.28 -5.35 24.44
C CYS A 331 4.67 -4.04 23.74
N ASN A 332 5.47 -4.13 22.67
CA ASN A 332 6.07 -2.97 22.00
C ASN A 332 5.23 -2.47 20.81
N ILE A 333 4.00 -2.98 20.61
CA ILE A 333 3.16 -2.66 19.44
C ILE A 333 2.85 -1.16 19.28
N ILE A 334 2.80 -0.38 20.38
CA ILE A 334 2.62 1.08 20.34
C ILE A 334 3.91 1.79 19.89
N GLU A 335 5.07 1.27 20.29
CA GLU A 335 6.38 1.77 19.86
C GLU A 335 6.58 1.48 18.37
N PHE A 336 6.29 0.27 17.92
CA PHE A 336 6.28 -0.10 16.50
C PHE A 336 5.32 0.78 15.66
N ALA A 337 4.11 1.08 16.16
CA ALA A 337 3.20 2.00 15.50
C ALA A 337 3.75 3.44 15.44
N ALA A 338 4.52 3.89 16.44
CA ALA A 338 5.23 5.17 16.42
C ALA A 338 6.44 5.17 15.47
N GLU A 339 7.15 4.05 15.30
CA GLU A 339 8.19 3.88 14.28
C GLU A 339 7.62 4.00 12.86
N LYS A 340 6.49 3.33 12.60
CA LYS A 340 5.77 3.41 11.33
C LYS A 340 5.22 4.82 11.07
N LEU A 341 4.68 5.50 12.09
CA LEU A 341 4.18 6.87 11.97
C LEU A 341 5.31 7.88 11.66
N LEU A 342 6.54 7.65 12.13
CA LEU A 342 7.68 8.54 11.89
C LEU A 342 8.59 8.12 10.71
N CYS A 343 8.40 6.91 10.16
CA CYS A 343 9.33 6.23 9.24
C CYS A 343 10.77 6.19 9.77
N ARG A 344 10.95 5.81 11.04
CA ARG A 344 12.28 5.63 11.67
C ARG A 344 12.18 4.80 12.96
N GLU A 345 13.26 4.13 13.32
CA GLU A 345 13.42 3.50 14.63
C GLU A 345 13.35 4.52 15.78
N LEU A 346 12.76 4.10 16.92
CA LEU A 346 12.66 4.90 18.13
C LEU A 346 13.91 4.71 19.00
N VAL A 347 14.83 5.66 18.90
CA VAL A 347 16.01 5.73 19.78
C VAL A 347 15.73 6.69 20.94
N SER A 348 16.22 6.36 22.14
CA SER A 348 16.08 7.18 23.34
C SER A 348 16.47 8.65 23.11
N GLY A 349 15.60 9.58 23.53
CA GLY A 349 15.81 11.02 23.36
C GLY A 349 15.32 11.58 22.01
N ILE A 350 14.07 11.30 21.62
CA ILE A 350 13.50 11.74 20.35
C ILE A 350 13.32 13.26 20.32
N ILE A 351 14.24 13.93 19.63
CA ILE A 351 14.11 15.35 19.28
C ILE A 351 13.43 15.44 17.92
N LEU A 352 12.12 15.73 17.90
CA LEU A 352 11.38 16.07 16.67
C LEU A 352 11.54 17.55 16.27
N LYS A 353 12.46 18.29 16.90
CA LYS A 353 12.72 19.69 16.57
C LYS A 353 13.08 19.81 15.08
N ASP A 354 12.54 20.83 14.42
CA ASP A 354 12.81 21.16 13.02
C ASP A 354 12.34 20.10 11.99
N HIS A 355 11.61 19.05 12.41
CA HIS A 355 10.97 18.04 11.54
C HIS A 355 9.46 18.27 11.40
N HIS A 356 9.07 19.22 10.55
CA HIS A 356 7.68 19.67 10.40
C HIS A 356 6.79 18.57 9.77
N ASP A 357 7.36 17.75 8.90
CA ASP A 357 6.78 16.53 8.31
C ASP A 357 6.28 15.55 9.38
N LYS A 358 7.15 15.24 10.36
CA LYS A 358 6.87 14.30 11.45
C LYS A 358 5.89 14.87 12.45
N TRP A 359 5.96 16.17 12.72
CA TRP A 359 4.99 16.84 13.58
C TRP A 359 3.60 16.91 12.96
N LEU A 360 3.51 17.16 11.65
CA LEU A 360 2.25 17.13 10.92
C LEU A 360 1.62 15.73 11.00
N ALA A 361 2.42 14.66 10.86
CA ALA A 361 1.95 13.28 11.05
C ALA A 361 1.34 13.05 12.43
N VAL A 362 2.13 13.34 13.48
CA VAL A 362 1.74 13.15 14.89
C VAL A 362 0.49 13.96 15.26
N LEU A 363 0.38 15.20 14.78
CA LEU A 363 -0.76 16.06 15.10
C LEU A 363 -2.00 15.73 14.25
N SER A 364 -1.84 15.31 12.99
CA SER A 364 -2.95 14.85 12.14
C SER A 364 -3.71 13.68 12.78
N GLN A 365 -2.99 12.72 13.36
CA GLN A 365 -3.57 11.56 14.08
C GLN A 365 -4.35 11.95 15.35
N ARG A 366 -4.07 13.13 15.95
CA ARG A 366 -4.71 13.57 17.20
C ARG A 366 -5.82 14.60 16.99
N LEU A 367 -5.69 15.43 15.94
CA LEU A 367 -6.53 16.62 15.72
C LEU A 367 -7.34 16.58 14.42
N ALA A 368 -7.28 15.48 13.67
CA ALA A 368 -7.91 15.30 12.36
C ALA A 368 -7.58 16.43 11.36
N LEU A 369 -6.29 16.83 11.32
CA LEU A 369 -5.82 17.84 10.38
C LEU A 369 -5.94 17.29 8.94
N GLU A 370 -6.57 18.08 8.07
CA GLU A 370 -6.64 17.79 6.64
C GLU A 370 -5.62 18.67 5.90
N ILE A 371 -4.96 18.09 4.89
CA ILE A 371 -4.12 18.84 3.94
C ILE A 371 -4.99 19.07 2.70
N ASP A 372 -5.26 20.34 2.40
CA ASP A 372 -6.02 20.74 1.21
C ASP A 372 -5.20 21.74 0.36
N PRO A 373 -4.50 21.28 -0.69
CA PRO A 373 -3.76 22.16 -1.59
C PRO A 373 -4.66 23.02 -2.50
N LEU A 374 -5.95 22.71 -2.63
CA LEU A 374 -6.86 23.35 -3.61
C LEU A 374 -7.22 24.79 -3.22
N GLY A 375 -7.15 25.13 -1.92
CA GLY A 375 -7.36 26.49 -1.42
C GLY A 375 -6.20 27.46 -1.66
N THR A 376 -5.08 27.00 -2.22
CA THR A 376 -3.80 27.73 -2.24
C THR A 376 -3.24 27.86 -3.66
N ILE A 377 -2.46 28.92 -3.93
CA ILE A 377 -1.94 29.26 -5.26
C ILE A 377 -0.41 29.35 -5.24
N GLY A 378 0.23 29.04 -6.37
CA GLY A 378 1.65 29.30 -6.60
C GLY A 378 2.60 28.36 -5.86
N THR A 379 3.73 28.88 -5.38
CA THR A 379 4.78 28.08 -4.71
C THR A 379 4.29 27.38 -3.45
N MET A 380 3.32 27.97 -2.73
CA MET A 380 2.72 27.35 -1.54
C MET A 380 1.88 26.11 -1.89
N LYS A 381 1.15 26.12 -3.01
CA LYS A 381 0.41 24.93 -3.49
C LYS A 381 1.37 23.74 -3.70
N LYS A 382 2.48 23.96 -4.42
CA LYS A 382 3.50 22.93 -4.66
C LYS A 382 4.16 22.39 -3.38
N SER A 383 4.35 23.25 -2.37
CA SER A 383 4.85 22.84 -1.05
C SER A 383 3.85 21.97 -0.30
N LEU A 384 2.56 22.30 -0.34
CA LEU A 384 1.48 21.51 0.26
C LEU A 384 1.29 20.18 -0.46
N GLU A 385 1.33 20.13 -1.79
CA GLU A 385 1.31 18.88 -2.58
C GLU A 385 2.48 17.96 -2.21
N THR A 386 3.70 18.51 -2.15
CA THR A 386 4.90 17.78 -1.73
C THR A 386 4.76 17.24 -0.30
N SER A 387 4.19 18.04 0.61
CA SER A 387 3.94 17.64 1.99
C SER A 387 2.86 16.55 2.08
N GLN A 388 1.80 16.65 1.28
CA GLN A 388 0.70 15.70 1.22
C GLN A 388 1.18 14.32 0.75
N VAL A 389 1.95 14.28 -0.33
CA VAL A 389 2.59 13.06 -0.84
C VAL A 389 3.52 12.47 0.23
N MET A 390 4.38 13.30 0.85
CA MET A 390 5.27 12.85 1.92
C MET A 390 4.54 12.23 3.13
N GLN A 391 3.36 12.75 3.49
CA GLN A 391 2.56 12.14 4.56
C GLN A 391 2.07 10.73 4.19
N VAL A 392 1.67 10.49 2.94
CA VAL A 392 1.25 9.16 2.46
C VAL A 392 2.46 8.21 2.35
N GLU A 393 3.54 8.69 1.73
CA GLU A 393 4.76 7.92 1.48
C GLU A 393 5.55 7.56 2.75
N LYS A 394 5.42 8.31 3.85
CA LYS A 394 6.28 8.14 5.05
C LYS A 394 5.57 8.19 6.40
N HIS A 395 4.29 8.56 6.46
CA HIS A 395 3.65 8.90 7.74
C HIS A 395 2.25 8.29 7.91
N MET A 396 2.00 7.13 7.30
CA MET A 396 0.77 6.36 7.45
C MET A 396 -0.52 7.14 7.14
N HIS A 397 -0.42 8.19 6.31
CA HIS A 397 -1.57 8.95 5.83
C HIS A 397 -2.28 8.17 4.72
N LEU A 398 -3.61 8.16 4.73
CA LEU A 398 -4.37 7.44 3.71
C LEU A 398 -4.51 8.29 2.45
N CYS A 399 -4.18 7.72 1.30
CA CYS A 399 -4.70 8.19 0.02
C CYS A 399 -6.12 7.64 -0.13
N LEU A 400 -7.11 8.52 -0.29
CA LEU A 400 -8.52 8.14 -0.49
C LEU A 400 -8.90 8.14 -1.96
N ALA A 401 -8.32 9.04 -2.73
CA ALA A 401 -8.48 9.16 -4.17
C ALA A 401 -7.33 9.98 -4.73
N VAL A 402 -7.00 9.73 -6.00
CA VAL A 402 -6.00 10.49 -6.73
C VAL A 402 -6.38 10.50 -8.20
N ASP A 403 -6.07 11.56 -8.93
CA ASP A 403 -6.36 11.61 -10.37
C ASP A 403 -5.39 10.74 -11.20
N ALA A 404 -5.75 10.51 -12.48
CA ALA A 404 -4.99 9.67 -13.40
C ALA A 404 -3.60 10.21 -13.75
N GLY A 405 -3.30 11.47 -13.44
CA GLY A 405 -1.99 12.10 -13.60
C GLY A 405 -1.23 12.27 -12.28
N LEU A 406 -1.78 11.81 -11.15
CA LEU A 406 -1.25 12.11 -9.81
C LEU A 406 -1.03 13.62 -9.55
N GLU A 407 -1.76 14.49 -10.25
CA GLU A 407 -1.63 15.96 -10.13
C GLU A 407 -2.37 16.47 -8.88
N THR A 408 -3.46 15.80 -8.48
CA THR A 408 -4.23 16.07 -7.26
C THR A 408 -4.54 14.79 -6.49
N MET A 409 -4.38 14.88 -5.16
CA MET A 409 -4.61 13.77 -4.23
C MET A 409 -5.58 14.21 -3.12
N ILE A 410 -6.46 13.30 -2.71
CA ILE A 410 -7.33 13.46 -1.54
C ILE A 410 -6.81 12.52 -0.47
N THR A 411 -6.39 13.07 0.68
CA THR A 411 -5.78 12.31 1.77
C THR A 411 -6.47 12.54 3.12
N THR A 412 -6.36 11.60 4.05
CA THR A 412 -6.84 11.78 5.43
C THR A 412 -6.04 10.99 6.46
N ALA A 413 -6.03 11.47 7.71
CA ALA A 413 -5.46 10.77 8.85
C ALA A 413 -6.22 9.46 9.08
N ALA A 414 -5.48 8.35 9.16
CA ALA A 414 -6.07 7.04 9.35
C ALA A 414 -6.77 6.96 10.73
N SER A 415 -8.03 6.55 10.75
CA SER A 415 -8.81 6.42 11.99
C SER A 415 -8.38 5.16 12.76
N GLU A 416 -7.18 5.18 13.35
CA GLU A 416 -6.52 4.03 13.96
C GLU A 416 -6.16 4.32 15.43
N PRO A 417 -6.75 3.58 16.40
CA PRO A 417 -6.45 3.77 17.82
C PRO A 417 -4.97 3.57 18.15
N LEU A 418 -4.25 2.72 17.43
CA LEU A 418 -2.81 2.50 17.64
C LEU A 418 -1.96 3.70 17.21
N HIS A 419 -2.20 4.29 16.02
CA HIS A 419 -1.52 5.51 15.61
C HIS A 419 -1.83 6.68 16.54
N THR A 420 -3.03 6.70 17.11
CA THR A 420 -3.45 7.69 18.10
C THR A 420 -2.63 7.56 19.40
N ASP A 421 -2.46 6.35 19.92
CA ASP A 421 -1.65 6.07 21.10
C ASP A 421 -0.16 6.32 20.85
N ALA A 422 0.33 5.95 19.67
CA ALA A 422 1.68 6.21 19.19
C ALA A 422 1.98 7.72 19.10
N ALA A 423 1.09 8.51 18.47
CA ALA A 423 1.19 9.96 18.43
C ALA A 423 1.18 10.57 19.86
N ALA A 424 0.36 10.03 20.76
CA ALA A 424 0.32 10.49 22.15
C ALA A 424 1.58 10.10 22.95
N LEU A 425 2.20 8.95 22.67
CA LEU A 425 3.52 8.57 23.20
C LEU A 425 4.60 9.54 22.71
N LEU A 426 4.65 9.82 21.40
CA LEU A 426 5.62 10.71 20.80
C LEU A 426 5.55 12.13 21.38
N ILE A 427 4.34 12.69 21.53
CA ILE A 427 4.13 14.01 22.18
C ILE A 427 4.72 13.99 23.60
N GLN A 428 4.45 12.94 24.39
CA GLN A 428 4.93 12.82 25.78
C GLN A 428 6.45 12.63 25.89
N CYS A 429 7.08 11.98 24.91
CA CYS A 429 8.53 11.76 24.86
C CYS A 429 9.31 12.99 24.38
N THR A 430 8.66 14.00 23.80
CA THR A 430 9.32 15.25 23.39
C THR A 430 9.32 16.32 24.48
N THR A 431 10.40 17.10 24.54
CA THR A 431 10.52 18.28 25.42
C THR A 431 9.90 19.56 24.84
N ILE A 432 9.25 19.47 23.68
CA ILE A 432 8.70 20.60 22.94
C ILE A 432 7.21 20.72 23.26
N SER A 433 6.73 21.94 23.51
CA SER A 433 5.29 22.16 23.70
C SER A 433 4.52 21.85 22.41
N SER A 434 3.59 20.90 22.48
CA SER A 434 2.67 20.57 21.39
C SER A 434 1.86 21.80 20.95
N ALA A 435 1.59 22.74 21.85
CA ALA A 435 0.94 24.00 21.52
C ALA A 435 1.81 24.92 20.66
N SER A 436 3.13 25.00 20.90
CA SER A 436 4.01 25.82 20.04
C SER A 436 4.20 25.22 18.64
N VAL A 437 4.21 23.89 18.54
CA VAL A 437 4.27 23.20 17.24
C VAL A 437 2.94 23.37 16.49
N LEU A 438 1.80 23.19 17.18
CA LEU A 438 0.48 23.38 16.58
C LEU A 438 0.30 24.82 16.09
N MET A 439 0.71 25.82 16.88
CA MET A 439 0.72 27.22 16.43
C MET A 439 1.54 27.39 15.15
N HIS A 440 2.75 26.82 15.08
CA HIS A 440 3.58 26.94 13.89
C HIS A 440 2.99 26.26 12.63
N ILE A 441 2.26 25.16 12.81
CA ILE A 441 1.54 24.49 11.70
C ILE A 441 0.27 25.26 11.32
N LEU A 442 -0.46 25.85 12.27
CA LEU A 442 -1.63 26.69 11.99
C LEU A 442 -1.28 28.07 11.41
N GLU A 443 -0.04 28.54 11.64
CA GLU A 443 0.54 29.72 10.97
C GLU A 443 0.83 29.46 9.47
N MET A 444 0.82 28.19 9.02
CA MET A 444 0.84 27.85 7.60
C MET A 444 -0.58 28.00 7.01
N PRO A 445 -0.80 28.85 5.97
CA PRO A 445 -2.13 29.16 5.47
C PRO A 445 -2.73 28.04 4.60
N ALA A 446 -3.23 27.00 5.25
CA ALA A 446 -4.09 25.93 4.69
C ALA A 446 -4.82 25.10 5.76
N PHE A 447 -4.38 25.12 7.02
CA PHE A 447 -4.84 24.16 8.04
C PHE A 447 -6.03 24.67 8.86
N GLY A 448 -7.16 23.96 8.76
CA GLY A 448 -8.28 24.12 9.69
C GLY A 448 -8.06 23.33 10.98
N GLY A 449 -7.68 24.01 12.06
CA GLY A 449 -7.42 23.38 13.37
C GLY A 449 -8.67 23.18 14.22
N SER A 450 -8.72 22.05 14.94
CA SER A 450 -9.51 21.88 16.18
C SER A 450 -8.57 21.35 17.28
N THR A 451 -8.90 21.53 18.56
CA THR A 451 -7.89 21.44 19.63
C THR A 451 -8.06 20.29 20.61
N ARG A 452 -6.88 19.83 21.09
CA ARG A 452 -6.61 19.00 22.28
C ARG A 452 -6.80 17.48 22.12
N GLY A 453 -5.78 16.75 22.55
CA GLY A 453 -5.87 15.32 22.82
C GLY A 453 -5.03 14.94 24.04
N HIS A 454 -5.63 14.29 25.02
CA HIS A 454 -4.94 13.73 26.20
C HIS A 454 -5.05 12.19 26.22
N LYS A 455 -4.27 11.52 27.07
CA LYS A 455 -4.38 10.07 27.33
C LYS A 455 -5.19 9.86 28.60
N HIS A 456 -6.21 9.00 28.55
CA HIS A 456 -6.66 8.07 29.60
C HIS A 456 -7.82 7.27 28.97
N LEU A 457 -7.84 5.94 29.16
CA LEU A 457 -8.62 5.03 28.30
C LEU A 457 -10.14 5.05 28.57
N ALA A 458 -10.54 5.53 29.75
CA ALA A 458 -11.87 6.06 30.05
C ALA A 458 -11.69 7.10 31.16
N ILE A 459 -12.29 8.28 30.99
CA ILE A 459 -12.12 9.41 31.93
C ILE A 459 -13.48 9.78 32.48
N GLY A 460 -13.56 10.25 33.73
CA GLY A 460 -14.75 10.94 34.20
C GLY A 460 -15.04 12.15 33.30
N MET A 461 -16.28 12.31 32.83
CA MET A 461 -16.64 13.37 31.89
C MET A 461 -16.33 14.78 32.43
N THR A 462 -16.38 14.94 33.75
CA THR A 462 -15.90 16.13 34.46
C THR A 462 -14.40 16.31 34.28
N GLU A 463 -13.58 15.39 34.76
CA GLU A 463 -12.11 15.39 34.65
C GLU A 463 -11.62 15.61 33.20
N TYR A 464 -12.28 14.98 32.22
CA TYR A 464 -12.01 15.23 30.81
C TYR A 464 -12.17 16.71 30.43
N MET A 465 -13.26 17.36 30.85
CA MET A 465 -13.50 18.79 30.60
C MET A 465 -12.53 19.69 31.37
N GLU A 466 -12.08 19.30 32.56
CA GLU A 466 -11.06 20.05 33.33
C GLU A 466 -9.73 20.12 32.58
N VAL A 467 -9.32 18.98 32.03
CA VAL A 467 -8.14 18.84 31.17
C VAL A 467 -8.36 19.53 29.81
N LEU A 468 -9.58 19.44 29.26
CA LEU A 468 -9.96 20.08 27.99
C LEU A 468 -10.11 21.61 28.06
N PHE A 469 -10.19 22.22 29.25
CA PHE A 469 -10.27 23.69 29.37
C PHE A 469 -9.10 24.35 30.11
N THR A 470 -8.12 23.56 30.55
CA THR A 470 -6.98 24.00 31.37
C THR A 470 -7.42 24.43 32.77
N ALA A 471 -6.62 24.14 33.79
CA ALA A 471 -6.93 24.54 35.17
C ALA A 471 -7.05 26.07 35.30
N GLY A 472 -8.27 26.56 35.57
CA GLY A 472 -8.57 27.99 35.60
C GLY A 472 -10.06 28.31 35.52
N VAL A 473 -10.38 29.59 35.25
CA VAL A 473 -11.74 30.17 35.31
C VAL A 473 -12.79 29.40 34.49
N TYR A 474 -12.43 28.87 33.33
CA TYR A 474 -13.34 28.14 32.46
C TYR A 474 -13.81 26.79 33.06
N ASN A 475 -13.00 26.16 33.92
CA ASN A 475 -13.35 24.90 34.58
C ASN A 475 -14.59 25.08 35.49
N SER A 476 -14.62 26.14 36.31
CA SER A 476 -15.78 26.43 37.16
C SER A 476 -17.01 26.85 36.35
N MET A 477 -16.84 27.55 35.23
CA MET A 477 -17.97 27.88 34.34
C MET A 477 -18.60 26.64 33.71
N VAL A 478 -17.79 25.68 33.25
CA VAL A 478 -18.27 24.43 32.64
C VAL A 478 -18.90 23.51 33.69
N ARG A 479 -18.25 23.29 34.85
CA ARG A 479 -18.77 22.46 35.96
C ARG A 479 -20.16 22.89 36.43
N HIS A 480 -20.36 24.20 36.62
CA HIS A 480 -21.63 24.77 37.10
C HIS A 480 -22.58 25.19 35.97
N ALA A 481 -22.27 24.89 34.70
CA ALA A 481 -23.15 25.20 33.59
C ALA A 481 -24.49 24.47 33.73
N LEU A 482 -25.58 25.21 33.50
CA LEU A 482 -26.92 24.64 33.32
C LEU A 482 -27.16 24.33 31.84
N PRO A 483 -27.99 23.34 31.50
CA PRO A 483 -28.33 23.02 30.11
C PRO A 483 -28.97 24.22 29.40
N SER A 484 -28.52 24.50 28.17
CA SER A 484 -28.99 25.63 27.36
C SER A 484 -30.43 25.49 26.86
N GLN A 485 -30.97 24.26 26.84
CA GLN A 485 -32.39 23.99 26.66
C GLN A 485 -32.87 22.94 27.66
N VAL A 486 -34.07 23.16 28.19
CA VAL A 486 -34.70 22.34 29.23
C VAL A 486 -36.08 21.93 28.71
N GLN A 487 -36.35 20.63 28.64
CA GLN A 487 -37.72 20.16 28.42
C GLN A 487 -38.51 20.34 29.73
N CYS A 488 -39.77 20.75 29.66
CA CYS A 488 -40.54 21.23 30.83
C CYS A 488 -40.70 20.22 32.00
N SER A 489 -40.26 18.97 31.83
CA SER A 489 -40.28 17.89 32.83
C SER A 489 -38.92 17.58 33.48
N THR A 490 -37.80 18.14 33.02
CA THR A 490 -36.47 17.86 33.60
C THR A 490 -36.02 18.93 34.59
N GLN A 491 -35.42 18.49 35.72
CA GLN A 491 -34.77 19.37 36.68
C GLN A 491 -33.51 19.99 36.06
N ASN A 492 -33.34 21.31 36.24
CA ASN A 492 -32.08 21.99 35.99
C ASN A 492 -31.04 21.50 37.01
N LYS A 493 -30.12 20.65 36.55
CA LYS A 493 -28.94 20.19 37.29
C LYS A 493 -27.69 20.77 36.65
N MET A 494 -26.64 20.94 37.44
CA MET A 494 -25.35 21.40 36.92
C MET A 494 -24.70 20.30 36.09
N PHE A 495 -23.81 20.69 35.16
CA PHE A 495 -23.04 19.74 34.35
C PHE A 495 -22.30 18.71 35.23
N GLU A 496 -21.60 19.16 36.27
CA GLU A 496 -20.87 18.28 37.19
C GLU A 496 -21.79 17.28 37.90
N GLU A 497 -22.98 17.70 38.37
CA GLU A 497 -23.95 16.81 39.01
C GLU A 497 -24.53 15.80 38.03
N THR A 498 -24.80 16.24 36.79
CA THR A 498 -25.42 15.45 35.72
C THR A 498 -24.47 14.37 35.22
N PHE A 499 -23.19 14.70 35.07
CA PHE A 499 -22.16 13.83 34.49
C PHE A 499 -21.19 13.24 35.52
N LYS A 500 -21.45 13.37 36.83
CA LYS A 500 -20.59 12.90 37.93
C LYS A 500 -20.08 11.46 37.79
N ASN A 501 -20.95 10.56 37.33
CA ASN A 501 -20.65 9.13 37.14
C ASN A 501 -20.49 8.76 35.65
N ALA A 502 -20.60 9.73 34.74
CA ALA A 502 -20.46 9.51 33.31
C ALA A 502 -18.98 9.38 32.95
N HIS A 503 -18.66 8.38 32.16
CA HIS A 503 -17.31 8.14 31.65
C HIS A 503 -17.31 8.34 30.13
N ILE A 504 -16.24 8.94 29.62
CA ILE A 504 -16.02 9.14 28.19
C ILE A 504 -14.86 8.28 27.70
N TYR A 505 -15.08 7.55 26.60
CA TYR A 505 -14.05 6.82 25.86
C TYR A 505 -13.86 7.52 24.50
N VAL A 506 -12.79 8.32 24.40
CA VAL A 506 -12.36 8.94 23.16
C VAL A 506 -10.85 8.76 23.04
N THR A 507 -10.42 8.11 21.97
CA THR A 507 -9.02 8.00 21.58
C THR A 507 -8.65 9.18 20.67
N HIS A 508 -9.40 9.40 19.60
CA HIS A 508 -9.13 10.40 18.56
C HIS A 508 -10.40 11.10 18.06
N PHE A 509 -10.20 12.19 17.32
CA PHE A 509 -11.26 12.87 16.58
C PHE A 509 -11.26 12.43 15.11
N ILE A 510 -12.44 12.40 14.50
CA ILE A 510 -12.65 12.20 13.06
C ILE A 510 -13.56 13.30 12.51
N LYS A 511 -13.31 13.73 11.28
CA LYS A 511 -14.15 14.69 10.56
C LYS A 511 -14.99 13.94 9.53
N VAL A 512 -16.31 13.98 9.68
CA VAL A 512 -17.22 13.28 8.77
C VAL A 512 -17.62 14.18 7.60
N ARG A 513 -17.39 13.70 6.36
CA ARG A 513 -17.74 14.42 5.13
C ARG A 513 -19.12 14.05 4.57
N ASP A 514 -19.51 12.78 4.65
CA ASP A 514 -20.86 12.32 4.26
C ASP A 514 -21.73 12.12 5.51
N PHE A 515 -22.66 13.04 5.75
CA PHE A 515 -23.57 12.97 6.90
C PHE A 515 -24.49 11.74 6.90
N LYS A 516 -24.59 10.98 5.80
CA LYS A 516 -25.30 9.68 5.78
C LYS A 516 -24.66 8.63 6.70
N VAL A 517 -23.38 8.78 7.06
CA VAL A 517 -22.74 7.87 8.05
C VAL A 517 -23.01 8.30 9.51
N LEU A 518 -23.79 9.37 9.74
CA LEU A 518 -24.26 9.75 11.08
C LEU A 518 -25.64 9.13 11.38
N ASP A 519 -25.73 7.81 11.25
CA ASP A 519 -26.91 7.02 11.67
C ASP A 519 -26.61 6.18 12.93
N GLN A 520 -27.66 5.62 13.54
CA GLN A 520 -27.55 4.82 14.77
C GLN A 520 -26.64 3.58 14.62
N LYS A 521 -26.57 2.98 13.42
CA LYS A 521 -25.76 1.79 13.11
C LYS A 521 -24.28 2.13 13.03
N TYR A 522 -23.91 3.32 12.55
CA TYR A 522 -22.52 3.79 12.52
C TYR A 522 -22.09 4.46 13.83
N LEU A 523 -22.97 5.21 14.51
CA LEU A 523 -22.68 5.84 15.81
C LEU A 523 -22.16 4.84 16.86
N LEU A 524 -22.77 3.66 16.96
CA LEU A 524 -22.29 2.60 17.85
C LEU A 524 -20.89 2.10 17.47
N ARG A 525 -20.54 2.07 16.19
CA ARG A 525 -19.21 1.69 15.71
C ARG A 525 -18.17 2.76 16.05
N TYR A 526 -18.52 4.04 15.92
CA TYR A 526 -17.65 5.15 16.33
C TYR A 526 -17.39 5.13 17.85
N ILE A 527 -18.41 4.88 18.67
CA ILE A 527 -18.27 4.71 20.12
C ILE A 527 -17.33 3.54 20.46
N VAL A 528 -17.53 2.37 19.83
CA VAL A 528 -16.70 1.18 20.02
C VAL A 528 -15.25 1.39 19.54
N ARG A 529 -15.03 2.23 18.52
CA ARG A 529 -13.71 2.68 18.06
C ARG A 529 -13.05 3.71 18.98
N GLY A 530 -13.82 4.34 19.88
CA GLY A 530 -13.40 5.52 20.63
C GLY A 530 -13.21 6.76 19.75
N ALA A 531 -13.94 6.88 18.65
CA ALA A 531 -13.83 8.02 17.72
C ALA A 531 -14.85 9.11 18.07
N ALA A 532 -14.37 10.31 18.41
CA ALA A 532 -15.19 11.50 18.56
C ALA A 532 -15.44 12.16 17.19
N ILE A 533 -16.68 12.55 16.91
CA ILE A 533 -17.07 13.09 15.60
C ILE A 533 -17.07 14.62 15.63
N ILE A 534 -16.25 15.23 14.79
CA ILE A 534 -16.35 16.65 14.46
C ILE A 534 -17.46 16.79 13.41
N CYS A 535 -18.65 17.18 13.87
CA CYS A 535 -19.69 17.71 13.00
C CYS A 535 -19.25 19.08 12.49
N ARG A 536 -19.39 19.33 11.19
CA ARG A 536 -19.23 20.68 10.63
C ARG A 536 -20.41 21.54 11.13
N ASP A 537 -20.18 22.82 11.36
CA ASP A 537 -21.28 23.77 11.55
C ASP A 537 -22.21 23.74 10.32
N ASN A 538 -23.52 23.82 10.58
CA ASN A 538 -24.57 23.91 9.56
C ASN A 538 -24.58 25.30 8.90
#